data_AF-A0A3D1AEK9-F1
#
_entry.id   AF-A0A3D1AEK9-F1
#
_cell.length_a   1.000
_cell.length_b   1.000
_cell.length_c   1.000
_cell.angle_alpha   90.00
_cell.angle_beta   90.00
_cell.angle_gamma   90.00
#
_symmetry.space_group_name_H-M   'P 1'
#
loop_
_entity.id
_entity.type
_entity.pdbx_description
1 polymer ?
#
loop_
_entity_poly.entity_id
_entity_poly.type
_entity_poly.pdbx_seq_one_letter_code
_entity_poly.pdbx_strand_id
1 'polypeptide(L)' 'MQVEDTKKALMLQKNGKHILQYNYTHVEPPEGADPSYGRSGFIHPAYSPEGNILTAIQPKDHYHHYG' A
#
# COMPACT_ATOMS: atom_id res chain seq x y z
N MET A 1 19.08 6.09 2.30
CA MET A 1 17.69 5.70 1.94
C MET A 1 17.77 5.14 0.54
N GLN A 2 17.11 4.02 0.28
CA GLN A 2 17.09 3.34 -1.01
C GLN A 2 15.64 3.27 -1.50
N VAL A 3 15.46 3.37 -2.80
CA VAL A 3 14.15 3.24 -3.46
C VAL A 3 14.29 2.18 -4.54
N GLU A 4 13.43 1.17 -4.47
CA GLU A 4 13.28 0.16 -5.51
C GLU A 4 11.96 0.40 -6.25
N ASP A 5 12.02 0.39 -7.58
CA ASP A 5 10.85 0.48 -8.45
C ASP A 5 10.48 -0.93 -8.96
N THR A 6 9.34 -1.45 -8.51
CA THR A 6 8.85 -2.78 -8.87
C THR A 6 8.02 -2.80 -10.15
N LYS A 7 7.94 -1.67 -10.87
CA LYS A 7 7.01 -1.44 -12.00
C LYS A 7 5.53 -1.40 -11.61
N LYS A 8 5.24 -1.46 -10.31
CA LYS A 8 3.90 -1.32 -9.72
C LYS A 8 3.87 -0.37 -8.53
N ALA A 9 4.95 -0.37 -7.75
CA ALA A 9 5.10 0.43 -6.56
C ALA A 9 6.55 0.89 -6.37
N LEU A 10 6.72 1.94 -5.56
CA LEU A 10 8.01 2.36 -5.03
C LEU A 10 8.18 1.81 -3.61
N MET A 11 9.20 0.99 -3.41
CA MET A 11 9.57 0.42 -2.12
C MET A 11 10.67 1.27 -1.48
N LEU A 12 10.36 1.93 -0.37
CA LEU A 12 11.31 2.77 0.35
C LEU A 12 11.94 1.97 1.49
N GLN A 13 13.26 1.99 1.54
CA GLN A 13 14.05 1.28 2.54
C GLN A 13 15.13 2.17 3.16
N LYS A 14 15.47 1.91 4.42
CA LYS A 14 16.61 2.51 5.11
C LYS A 14 17.31 1.45 5.94
N ASN A 15 18.62 1.32 5.73
CA ASN A 15 19.46 0.33 6.42
C ASN A 15 18.91 -1.11 6.29
N GLY A 16 18.37 -1.47 5.12
CA GLY A 16 17.77 -2.78 4.86
C GLY A 16 16.38 -3.00 5.49
N LYS A 17 15.82 -2.01 6.21
CA LYS A 17 14.46 -2.07 6.76
C LYS A 17 13.47 -1.31 5.87
N HIS A 18 12.28 -1.87 5.68
CA HIS A 18 11.19 -1.20 4.97
C HIS A 18 10.66 0.01 5.76
N ILE A 19 10.29 1.07 5.03
CA ILE A 19 9.65 2.27 5.56
C ILE A 19 8.20 2.34 5.08
N LEU A 20 8.02 2.31 3.76
CA LEU A 20 6.70 2.32 3.13
C LEU A 20 6.75 1.80 1.69
N GLN A 21 5.58 1.44 1.19
CA GLN A 21 5.32 1.16 -0.22
C GLN A 21 4.33 2.19 -0.77
N TYR A 22 4.70 2.87 -1.86
CA TYR A 22 3.79 3.74 -2.61
C TYR A 22 3.31 3.02 -3.88
N ASN A 23 2.04 2.64 -3.91
CA ASN A 23 1.41 1.93 -5.03
C ASN A 23 0.92 2.93 -6.05
N TYR A 24 1.61 3.05 -7.18
CA TYR A 24 1.26 4.03 -8.23
C TYR A 24 0.46 3.43 -9.39
N THR A 25 0.47 2.11 -9.56
CA THR A 25 -0.43 1.44 -10.51
C THR A 25 -1.81 1.22 -9.91
N HIS A 26 -2.80 1.03 -10.77
CA HIS A 26 -4.14 0.66 -10.35
C HIS A 26 -4.14 -0.72 -9.66
N VAL A 27 -4.86 -0.81 -8.54
CA VAL A 27 -5.11 -2.04 -7.79
C VAL A 27 -6.62 -2.21 -7.71
N GLU A 28 -7.08 -3.38 -8.16
CA GLU A 28 -8.49 -3.78 -8.11
C GLU A 28 -8.97 -3.90 -6.65
N PRO A 29 -10.26 -3.62 -6.38
CA PRO A 29 -10.83 -3.85 -5.06
C PRO A 29 -10.97 -5.36 -4.76
N PRO A 30 -11.30 -5.75 -3.52
CA PRO A 30 -11.53 -7.14 -3.19
C PRO A 30 -12.64 -7.75 -4.04
N GLU A 31 -12.56 -9.05 -4.29
CA GLU A 31 -13.57 -9.76 -5.09
C GLU A 31 -14.98 -9.52 -4.54
N GLY A 32 -15.91 -9.17 -5.44
CA GLY A 32 -17.31 -8.85 -5.10
C GLY A 32 -17.56 -7.41 -4.66
N ALA A 33 -16.53 -6.61 -4.38
CA ALA A 33 -16.70 -5.18 -4.20
C ALA A 33 -16.95 -4.48 -5.54
N ASP A 34 -17.64 -3.33 -5.50
CA ASP A 34 -17.85 -2.50 -6.69
C ASP A 34 -16.49 -2.07 -7.28
N PRO A 35 -16.25 -2.25 -8.60
CA PRO A 35 -14.99 -1.88 -9.26
C PRO A 35 -14.56 -0.43 -9.04
N SER A 36 -15.52 0.48 -8.77
CA SER A 36 -15.24 1.88 -8.45
C SER A 36 -14.42 2.08 -7.16
N TYR A 37 -14.28 1.05 -6.32
CA TYR A 37 -13.41 1.06 -5.15
C TYR A 37 -11.93 0.78 -5.45
N GLY A 38 -11.57 0.41 -6.68
CA GLY A 38 -10.18 0.29 -7.10
C GLY A 38 -9.41 1.60 -6.95
N ARG A 39 -8.12 1.55 -6.61
CA ARG A 39 -7.31 2.75 -6.35
C ARG A 39 -5.90 2.63 -6.90
N SER A 40 -5.30 3.80 -7.11
CA SER A 40 -3.87 4.01 -7.33
C SER A 40 -3.43 5.20 -6.48
N GLY A 41 -2.14 5.35 -6.27
CA GLY A 41 -1.57 6.50 -5.56
C GLY A 41 -1.79 6.46 -4.05
N PHE A 42 -1.59 5.30 -3.42
CA PHE A 42 -1.78 5.12 -1.98
C PHE A 42 -0.56 4.49 -1.30
N ILE A 43 -0.42 4.74 0.00
CA ILE A 43 0.60 4.10 0.84
C ILE A 43 -0.01 2.88 1.51
N HIS A 44 0.48 1.70 1.14
CA HIS A 44 0.24 0.47 1.89
C HIS A 44 1.21 -0.62 1.41
N PRO A 45 1.92 -1.30 2.32
CA PRO A 45 2.03 -1.00 3.75
C PRO A 45 2.94 0.20 4.08
N ALA A 46 2.72 0.84 5.23
CA ALA A 46 3.75 1.59 5.97
C ALA A 46 4.23 0.77 7.17
N TYR A 47 5.48 0.94 7.58
CA TYR A 47 6.12 0.10 8.59
C TYR A 47 6.63 0.91 9.79
N SER A 48 6.54 0.31 10.98
CA SER A 48 7.27 0.78 12.18
C SER A 48 8.77 0.44 12.06
N PRO A 49 9.65 1.00 12.92
CA PRO A 49 11.06 0.63 12.98
C PRO A 49 11.33 -0.86 13.27
N GLU A 50 10.37 -1.53 13.90
CA GLU A 50 10.39 -2.97 14.20
C GLU A 50 9.76 -3.82 13.08
N GLY A 51 9.26 -3.19 12.01
CA GLY A 51 8.68 -3.88 10.85
C GLY A 51 7.19 -4.18 10.95
N ASN A 52 6.49 -3.67 11.97
CA ASN A 52 5.04 -3.83 12.07
C ASN A 52 4.34 -2.99 10.98
N ILE A 53 3.31 -3.55 10.33
CA ILE A 53 2.47 -2.80 9.40
C ILE A 53 1.59 -1.83 10.18
N LEU A 54 1.59 -0.56 9.78
CA LEU A 54 0.89 0.55 10.45
C LEU A 54 -0.38 1.00 9.72
N THR A 55 -0.61 0.49 8.52
CA THR A 55 -1.73 0.90 7.65
C THR A 55 -2.66 -0.28 7.39
N ALA A 56 -3.95 -0.01 7.24
CA ALA A 56 -4.95 -0.99 6.83
C ALA A 56 -5.78 -0.44 5.65
N ILE A 57 -6.17 -1.32 4.74
CA ILE A 57 -6.94 -0.93 3.55
C ILE A 57 -8.18 -1.80 3.44
N GLN A 58 -9.21 -1.25 2.77
CA GLN A 58 -10.38 -1.99 2.32
C GLN A 58 -11.08 -2.84 3.42
N PRO A 59 -11.41 -2.27 4.59
CA PRO A 59 -12.23 -2.96 5.58
C PRO A 59 -13.59 -3.34 4.95
N LYS A 60 -14.18 -4.44 5.44
CA LYS A 60 -15.36 -5.07 4.83
C LYS A 60 -16.60 -4.16 4.75
N ASP A 61 -16.70 -3.16 5.61
CA ASP A 61 -17.79 -2.19 5.69
C ASP A 61 -17.45 -0.84 5.01
N HIS A 62 -16.21 -0.64 4.52
CA HIS A 62 -15.75 0.66 4.03
C HIS A 62 -14.59 0.54 3.03
N TYR A 63 -14.86 -0.01 1.85
CA TYR A 63 -13.84 -0.31 0.81
C TYR A 63 -13.07 0.89 0.26
N HIS A 64 -13.50 2.12 0.55
CA HIS A 64 -12.83 3.35 0.14
C HIS A 64 -11.64 3.73 1.03
N HIS A 65 -11.38 3.00 2.12
CA HIS A 65 -10.24 3.24 3.01
C HIS A 65 -8.93 2.67 2.44
N TYR A 66 -7.87 3.50 2.35
CA TYR A 66 -6.53 3.10 1.95
C TYR A 66 -5.47 3.83 2.78
N GLY A 67 -5.16 3.29 3.97
CA GLY A 67 -4.16 3.85 4.88
C GLY A 67 -4.59 3.76 6.33
#